data_AF-S0G1X9-F1
#
_entry.id   AF-S0G1X9-F1
#
_cell.length_a   1.000
_cell.length_b   1.000
_cell.length_c   1.000
_cell.angle_alpha   90.00
_cell.angle_beta   90.00
_cell.angle_gamma   90.00
#
_symmetry.space_group_name_H-M   'P 1'
#
loop_
_entity.id
_entity.type
_entity.pdbx_description
1 polymer ?
#
loop_
_entity_poly.entity_id
_entity_poly.type
_entity_poly.pdbx_seq_one_letter_code
_entity_poly.pdbx_strand_id
1 'polypeptide(L)'
;MRDIPTTVKNKTLVEKRRRQIIMAAIKLFSEKGYHKTTLKELAEESGLSHGNIYDYVGSKEDIFFLIHDFLAESAMETLNKSLENIQDPIVKLRRMVRGEFNLMEQWADAVLLIYQESHIFKGDFLRRLLEKERAHLEKFEVVVNECIAQGHFSDCNARLAANLIKSMIDTWTIKRWDLRGYANPLEAEQLILEMVFNGLLGGTNSSNDSLLKTSGNLMGKTALVVNGGTILGQAISSALMAEGLRLIVQTNNRQGSRKQPSKPETPAINVPICTLEQKTILTASQIQNIEKEHGPIDIYVHDLGIGTTDKSLNEARASDPFAENMHCAHELADYFGTQMAFRRSGRIVYVSPWSWDRHIDSIRFQTTKAGTTALSKAMAAEMAATGVTVNCVVPGYIRAIRPQNIEKQLQNELTEKIPCRRMGDVFDVTSAILFFIGDGAKYTTGQVFYVTGGSN
;
A
#
# COMPACT_ATOMS: atom_id res chain seq x y z
N MET A 1 37.16 -8.59 24.06
CA MET A 1 36.91 -7.21 24.54
C MET A 1 38.05 -6.30 24.11
N ARG A 2 37.80 -5.08 23.63
CA ARG A 2 38.76 -3.99 23.92
C ARG A 2 38.23 -3.54 25.26
N ASP A 3 38.79 -4.09 26.33
CA ASP A 3 38.40 -3.61 27.64
C ASP A 3 38.81 -2.15 27.65
N ILE A 4 37.82 -1.25 27.62
CA ILE A 4 38.09 0.14 27.87
C ILE A 4 38.74 0.14 29.25
N PRO A 5 40.01 0.57 29.35
CA PRO A 5 40.76 0.44 30.58
C PRO A 5 40.05 1.23 31.67
N THR A 6 39.96 0.64 32.86
CA THR A 6 39.42 1.29 34.05
C THR A 6 40.35 1.02 35.22
N THR A 7 40.57 2.04 36.04
CA THR A 7 41.35 1.95 37.27
C THR A 7 40.51 1.41 38.45
N VAL A 8 39.18 1.31 38.28
CA VAL A 8 38.23 0.93 39.32
C VAL A 8 37.97 -0.58 39.31
N LYS A 9 38.22 -1.24 40.44
CA LYS A 9 38.06 -2.70 40.58
C LYS A 9 36.60 -3.17 40.70
N ASN A 10 35.69 -2.31 41.14
CA ASN A 10 34.28 -2.66 41.34
C ASN A 10 33.51 -2.60 40.01
N LYS A 11 33.21 -3.77 39.43
CA LYS A 11 32.52 -3.91 38.13
C LYS A 11 31.14 -3.25 38.10
N THR A 12 30.30 -3.47 39.12
CA THR A 12 28.95 -2.90 39.18
C THR A 12 28.99 -1.38 39.27
N LEU A 13 29.98 -0.81 39.97
CA LEU A 13 30.19 0.63 40.00
C LEU A 13 30.64 1.15 38.63
N VAL A 14 31.55 0.46 37.95
CA VAL A 14 32.01 0.81 36.59
C VAL A 14 30.84 0.83 35.61
N GLU A 15 30.01 -0.20 35.59
CA GLU A 15 28.81 -0.27 34.73
C GLU A 15 27.87 0.90 35.00
N LYS A 16 27.57 1.17 36.29
CA LYS A 16 26.71 2.28 36.69
C LYS A 16 27.26 3.63 36.22
N ARG A 17 28.56 3.89 36.43
CA ARG A 17 29.19 5.17 36.06
C ARG A 17 29.32 5.32 34.55
N ARG A 18 29.69 4.26 33.82
CA ARG A 18 29.70 4.26 32.36
C ARG A 18 28.34 4.55 31.78
N ARG A 19 27.26 4.02 32.38
CA ARG A 19 25.89 4.35 31.96
C ARG A 19 25.57 5.84 32.16
N GLN A 20 25.99 6.44 33.27
CA GLN A 20 25.83 7.90 33.47
C GLN A 20 26.60 8.71 32.42
N ILE A 21 27.83 8.30 32.11
CA ILE A 21 28.66 8.93 31.08
C ILE A 21 28.00 8.79 29.69
N ILE A 22 27.49 7.60 29.33
CA ILE A 22 26.77 7.36 28.07
C ILE A 22 25.58 8.32 27.93
N MET A 23 24.74 8.42 28.96
CA MET A 23 23.54 9.28 28.92
C MET A 23 23.90 10.76 28.78
N ALA A 24 24.90 11.22 29.54
CA ALA A 24 25.43 12.58 29.42
C ALA A 24 26.00 12.85 28.02
N ALA A 25 26.70 11.86 27.46
CA ALA A 25 27.30 11.97 26.14
C ALA A 25 26.28 12.02 25.01
N ILE A 26 25.26 11.15 25.01
CA ILE A 26 24.18 11.19 24.01
C ILE A 26 23.53 12.58 23.97
N LYS A 27 23.20 13.13 25.15
CA LYS A 27 22.61 14.47 25.27
C LYS A 27 23.55 15.55 24.73
N LEU A 28 24.77 15.65 25.26
CA LEU A 28 25.69 16.73 24.88
C LEU A 28 26.18 16.62 23.44
N PHE A 29 26.35 15.41 22.90
CA PHE A 29 26.74 15.23 21.51
C PHE A 29 25.60 15.59 20.54
N SER A 30 24.35 15.29 20.87
CA SER A 30 23.18 15.74 20.10
C SER A 30 23.06 17.27 20.07
N GLU A 31 23.26 17.94 21.22
CA GLU A 31 23.08 19.39 21.35
C GLU A 31 24.26 20.22 20.80
N LYS A 32 25.50 19.81 21.07
CA LYS A 32 26.72 20.59 20.73
C LYS A 32 27.53 20.00 19.59
N GLY A 33 27.29 18.75 19.21
CA GLY A 33 28.10 17.99 18.26
C GLY A 33 29.30 17.33 18.92
N TYR A 34 29.66 16.14 18.44
CA TYR A 34 30.74 15.30 19.00
C TYR A 34 32.05 16.06 19.19
N HIS A 35 32.55 16.75 18.16
CA HIS A 35 33.86 17.40 18.20
C HIS A 35 33.94 18.56 19.20
N LYS A 36 32.85 19.32 19.39
CA LYS A 36 32.82 20.51 20.25
C LYS A 36 32.69 20.18 21.74
N THR A 37 32.16 19.00 22.06
CA THR A 37 31.97 18.55 23.44
C THR A 37 33.28 18.08 24.06
N THR A 38 33.57 18.56 25.27
CA THR A 38 34.79 18.25 26.02
C THR A 38 34.56 17.19 27.11
N LEU A 39 35.61 16.47 27.52
CA LEU A 39 35.54 15.53 28.65
C LEU A 39 35.17 16.20 29.98
N LYS A 40 35.46 17.50 30.11
CA LYS A 40 35.06 18.28 31.29
C LYS A 40 33.54 18.46 31.36
N GLU A 41 32.92 18.89 30.26
CA GLU A 41 31.46 19.03 30.19
C GLU A 41 30.75 17.69 30.36
N LEU A 42 31.31 16.60 29.81
CA LEU A 42 30.79 15.25 30.01
C LEU A 42 30.85 14.79 31.48
N ALA A 43 31.92 15.14 32.19
CA ALA A 43 32.03 14.87 33.62
C ALA A 43 30.96 15.63 34.41
N GLU A 44 30.82 16.93 34.14
CA GLU A 44 29.82 17.79 34.80
C GLU A 44 28.38 17.27 34.56
N GLU A 45 28.00 16.98 33.32
CA GLU A 45 26.66 16.46 32.99
C GLU A 45 26.42 15.05 33.54
N SER A 46 27.44 14.19 33.61
CA SER A 46 27.31 12.85 34.21
C SER A 46 27.31 12.83 35.74
N GLY A 47 27.51 13.99 36.39
CA GLY A 47 27.62 14.11 37.84
C GLY A 47 28.91 13.52 38.42
N LEU A 48 29.97 13.51 37.62
CA LEU A 48 31.33 13.09 37.99
C LEU A 48 32.25 14.30 38.10
N SER A 49 33.28 14.20 38.94
CA SER A 49 34.36 15.20 38.92
C SER A 49 35.18 15.04 37.64
N HIS A 50 35.83 16.13 37.20
CA HIS A 50 36.68 16.10 36.01
C HIS A 50 37.82 15.08 36.09
N GLY A 51 38.36 14.81 37.29
CA GLY A 51 39.37 13.77 37.48
C GLY A 51 38.78 12.36 37.43
N ASN A 52 37.61 12.15 38.03
CA ASN A 52 37.01 10.82 38.17
C ASN A 52 36.51 10.24 36.84
N ILE A 53 36.25 11.05 35.80
CA ILE A 53 35.82 10.52 34.50
C ILE A 53 36.90 9.63 33.87
N TYR A 54 38.18 9.99 34.08
CA TYR A 54 39.34 9.24 33.55
C TYR A 54 39.51 7.86 34.21
N ASP A 55 38.88 7.63 35.35
CA ASP A 55 38.87 6.31 35.99
C ASP A 55 38.01 5.30 35.23
N TYR A 56 37.07 5.77 34.40
CA TYR A 56 36.09 4.92 33.70
C TYR A 56 36.30 4.87 32.18
N VAL A 57 36.90 5.91 31.59
CA VAL A 57 37.17 6.06 30.15
C VAL A 57 38.48 6.82 29.93
N GLY A 58 39.29 6.42 28.95
CA GLY A 58 40.57 7.07 28.66
C GLY A 58 40.44 8.24 27.67
N SER A 59 39.44 8.22 26.81
CA SER A 59 39.22 9.28 25.81
C SER A 59 37.75 9.48 25.44
N LYS A 60 37.48 10.48 24.60
CA LYS A 60 36.13 10.70 24.05
C LYS A 60 35.72 9.59 23.08
N GLU A 61 36.68 8.98 22.39
CA GLU A 61 36.46 7.80 21.54
C GLU A 61 36.02 6.58 22.36
N ASP A 62 36.53 6.40 23.59
CA ASP A 62 36.05 5.35 24.49
C ASP A 62 34.58 5.56 24.86
N ILE A 63 34.16 6.80 25.08
CA ILE A 63 32.75 7.13 25.36
C ILE A 63 31.89 6.82 24.13
N PHE A 64 32.36 7.19 22.94
CA PHE A 64 31.68 6.89 21.69
C PHE A 64 31.56 5.37 21.45
N PHE A 65 32.60 4.60 21.77
CA PHE A 65 32.55 3.13 21.79
C PHE A 65 31.47 2.62 22.75
N LEU A 66 31.40 3.16 23.97
CA LEU A 66 30.41 2.76 24.97
C LEU A 66 28.97 3.04 24.53
N ILE A 67 28.73 4.15 23.83
CA ILE A 67 27.41 4.46 23.25
C ILE A 67 27.03 3.41 22.22
N HIS A 68 27.94 3.08 21.31
CA HIS A 68 27.69 2.05 20.32
C HIS A 68 27.40 0.70 20.97
N ASP A 69 28.20 0.32 21.96
CA ASP A 69 28.05 -0.95 22.66
C ASP A 69 26.71 -1.07 23.36
N PHE A 70 26.32 -0.01 24.07
CA PHE A 70 25.03 0.12 24.72
C PHE A 70 23.85 -0.05 23.76
N LEU A 71 23.91 0.55 22.56
CA LEU A 71 22.84 0.41 21.57
C LEU A 71 22.78 -1.00 20.98
N ALA A 72 23.93 -1.60 20.66
CA ALA A 72 23.99 -2.97 20.15
C ALA A 72 23.46 -3.99 21.17
N GLU A 73 23.80 -3.84 22.44
CA GLU A 73 23.28 -4.68 23.53
C GLU A 73 21.76 -4.49 23.70
N SER A 74 21.29 -3.24 23.66
CA SER A 74 19.85 -2.93 23.76
C SER A 74 19.04 -3.50 22.60
N ALA A 75 19.59 -3.46 21.38
CA ALA A 75 19.00 -4.06 20.18
C ALA A 75 18.90 -5.58 20.32
N MET A 76 19.99 -6.23 20.72
CA MET A 76 20.00 -7.68 20.93
C MET A 76 19.03 -8.12 22.04
N GLU A 77 18.94 -7.38 23.15
CA GLU A 77 17.97 -7.64 24.22
C GLU A 77 16.52 -7.50 23.71
N THR A 78 16.24 -6.46 22.91
CA THR A 78 14.92 -6.21 22.32
C THR A 78 14.50 -7.32 21.36
N LEU A 79 15.42 -7.80 20.52
CA LEU A 79 15.16 -8.95 19.64
C LEU A 79 14.89 -10.21 20.45
N ASN A 80 15.70 -10.53 21.45
CA ASN A 80 15.50 -11.72 22.27
C ASN A 80 14.11 -11.71 22.94
N LYS A 81 13.70 -10.59 23.54
CA LYS A 81 12.35 -10.42 24.11
C LYS A 81 11.23 -10.55 23.09
N SER A 82 11.47 -10.12 21.85
CA SER A 82 10.51 -10.24 20.74
C SER A 82 10.27 -11.69 20.33
N LEU A 83 11.25 -12.56 20.55
CA LEU A 83 11.20 -13.99 20.21
C LEU A 83 10.67 -14.88 21.34
N GLU A 84 10.69 -14.40 22.59
CA GLU A 84 10.23 -15.17 23.75
C GLU A 84 8.76 -15.60 23.63
N ASN A 85 8.50 -16.88 23.94
CA ASN A 85 7.18 -17.50 24.03
C ASN A 85 6.33 -17.47 22.74
N ILE A 86 6.95 -17.33 21.57
CA ILE A 86 6.22 -17.33 20.28
C ILE A 86 6.79 -18.39 19.34
N GLN A 87 5.88 -19.17 18.76
CA GLN A 87 6.23 -20.22 17.79
C GLN A 87 6.04 -19.76 16.34
N ASP A 88 4.99 -18.99 16.08
CA ASP A 88 4.66 -18.50 14.74
C ASP A 88 5.72 -17.50 14.23
N PRO A 89 6.42 -17.80 13.11
CA PRO A 89 7.52 -16.98 12.61
C PRO A 89 7.04 -15.64 12.03
N ILE A 90 5.80 -15.54 11.54
CA ILE A 90 5.21 -14.27 11.10
C ILE A 90 5.01 -13.35 12.30
N VAL A 91 4.54 -13.90 13.42
CA VAL A 91 4.36 -13.13 14.66
C VAL A 91 5.72 -12.75 15.24
N LYS A 92 6.73 -13.65 15.21
CA LYS A 92 8.12 -13.32 15.58
C LYS A 92 8.64 -12.13 14.78
N LEU A 93 8.57 -12.20 13.45
CA LEU A 93 9.11 -11.16 12.58
C LEU A 93 8.41 -9.81 12.80
N ARG A 94 7.09 -9.81 12.95
CA ARG A 94 6.31 -8.59 13.25
C ARG A 94 6.75 -7.95 14.56
N ARG A 95 6.95 -8.75 15.62
CA ARG A 95 7.44 -8.24 16.91
C ARG A 95 8.86 -7.72 16.81
N MET A 96 9.74 -8.40 16.08
CA MET A 96 11.12 -7.97 15.87
C MET A 96 11.18 -6.61 15.16
N VAL A 97 10.43 -6.44 14.05
CA VAL A 97 10.38 -5.17 13.31
C VAL A 97 9.87 -4.04 14.20
N ARG A 98 8.76 -4.26 14.92
CA ARG A 98 8.21 -3.28 15.86
C ARG A 98 9.15 -2.95 17.02
N GLY A 99 9.79 -3.98 17.59
CA GLY A 99 10.72 -3.83 18.70
C GLY A 99 11.93 -3.00 18.31
N GLU A 100 12.55 -3.33 17.18
CA GLU A 100 13.67 -2.56 16.61
C GLU A 100 13.26 -1.13 16.27
N PHE A 101 12.11 -0.95 15.61
CA PHE A 101 11.62 0.39 15.26
C PHE A 101 11.44 1.27 16.51
N ASN A 102 10.82 0.75 17.56
CA ASN A 102 10.62 1.48 18.81
C ASN A 102 11.94 1.81 19.51
N LEU A 103 12.93 0.91 19.46
CA LEU A 103 14.26 1.17 19.99
C LEU A 103 14.97 2.29 19.21
N MET A 104 14.88 2.25 17.88
CA MET A 104 15.47 3.26 17.00
C MET A 104 14.81 4.63 17.19
N GLU A 105 13.50 4.70 17.38
CA GLU A 105 12.80 5.95 17.70
C GLU A 105 13.20 6.46 19.10
N GLN A 106 13.30 5.58 20.10
CA GLN A 106 13.71 5.94 21.46
C GLN A 106 15.12 6.53 21.51
N TRP A 107 16.05 5.98 20.72
CA TRP A 107 17.47 6.36 20.71
C TRP A 107 17.90 7.08 19.44
N ALA A 108 16.96 7.76 18.77
CA ALA A 108 17.18 8.39 17.47
C ALA A 108 18.41 9.30 17.43
N ASP A 109 18.62 10.12 18.46
CA ASP A 109 19.76 11.05 18.54
C ASP A 109 21.11 10.31 18.61
N ALA A 110 21.17 9.21 19.37
CA ALA A 110 22.37 8.39 19.51
C ALA A 110 22.69 7.63 18.21
N VAL A 111 21.66 7.13 17.52
CA VAL A 111 21.78 6.46 16.22
C VAL A 111 22.26 7.45 15.15
N LEU A 112 21.69 8.65 15.11
CA LEU A 112 22.09 9.69 14.15
C LEU A 112 23.54 10.12 14.38
N LEU A 113 23.95 10.28 15.64
CA LEU A 113 25.33 10.56 16.02
C LEU A 113 26.30 9.49 15.49
N ILE A 114 25.97 8.21 15.65
CA ILE A 114 26.81 7.10 15.14
C ILE A 114 26.96 7.19 13.62
N TYR A 115 25.88 7.51 12.90
CA TYR A 115 25.91 7.69 11.46
C TYR A 115 26.81 8.86 11.02
N GLN A 116 26.66 10.01 11.68
CA GLN A 116 27.44 11.23 11.39
C GLN A 116 28.94 11.03 11.65
N GLU A 117 29.27 10.32 12.73
CA GLU A 117 30.65 10.13 13.19
C GLU A 117 31.25 8.79 12.72
N SER A 118 30.70 8.21 11.65
CA SER A 118 31.10 6.90 11.12
C SER A 118 32.58 6.81 10.69
N HIS A 119 33.21 7.94 10.40
CA HIS A 119 34.62 8.04 10.05
C HIS A 119 35.60 7.71 11.20
N ILE A 120 35.10 7.69 12.45
CA ILE A 120 35.88 7.35 13.64
C ILE A 120 36.15 5.84 13.72
N PHE A 121 35.31 5.01 13.08
CA PHE A 121 35.42 3.56 13.11
C PHE A 121 36.59 3.06 12.26
N LYS A 122 37.70 2.63 12.91
CA LYS A 122 38.89 2.06 12.23
C LYS A 122 39.46 0.84 12.94
N GLY A 123 40.22 0.03 12.20
CA GLY A 123 40.97 -1.11 12.72
C GLY A 123 40.09 -2.14 13.44
N ASP A 124 40.56 -2.63 14.59
CA ASP A 124 39.86 -3.66 15.37
C ASP A 124 38.50 -3.21 15.93
N PHE A 125 38.25 -1.90 15.99
CA PHE A 125 36.96 -1.39 16.46
C PHE A 125 35.88 -1.60 15.39
N LEU A 126 36.16 -1.17 14.15
CA LEU A 126 35.25 -1.37 13.02
C LEU A 126 34.95 -2.86 12.80
N ARG A 127 35.97 -3.73 12.92
CA ARG A 127 35.75 -5.19 12.80
C ARG A 127 34.71 -5.70 13.80
N ARG A 128 34.85 -5.34 15.07
CA ARG A 128 33.95 -5.77 16.15
C ARG A 128 32.55 -5.18 16.04
N LEU A 129 32.47 -3.94 15.58
CA LEU A 129 31.22 -3.28 15.24
C LEU A 129 30.45 -4.11 14.19
N LEU A 130 31.11 -4.44 13.08
CA LEU A 130 30.51 -5.22 12.01
C LEU A 130 30.15 -6.65 12.43
N GLU A 131 30.92 -7.26 13.35
CA GLU A 131 30.59 -8.55 13.94
C GLU A 131 29.29 -8.49 14.76
N LYS A 132 29.07 -7.43 15.54
CA LYS A 132 27.82 -7.24 16.30
C LYS A 132 26.63 -6.96 15.40
N GLU A 133 26.81 -6.11 14.39
CA GLU A 133 25.77 -5.84 13.39
C GLU A 133 25.38 -7.13 12.65
N ARG A 134 26.37 -7.95 12.30
CA ARG A 134 26.11 -9.26 11.69
C ARG A 134 25.34 -10.20 12.61
N ALA A 135 25.73 -10.30 13.88
CA ALA A 135 25.03 -11.15 14.85
C ALA A 135 23.58 -10.70 15.08
N HIS A 136 23.33 -9.39 15.00
CA HIS A 136 21.97 -8.81 15.04
C HIS A 136 21.16 -9.20 13.81
N LEU A 137 21.71 -9.01 12.60
CA LEU A 137 21.06 -9.39 11.34
C LEU A 137 20.82 -10.90 11.21
N GLU A 138 21.70 -11.73 11.76
CA GLU A 138 21.54 -13.19 11.77
C GLU A 138 20.24 -13.63 12.47
N LYS A 139 19.75 -12.88 13.47
CA LYS A 139 18.45 -13.17 14.11
C LYS A 139 17.27 -12.95 13.16
N PHE A 140 17.30 -11.87 12.39
CA PHE A 140 16.30 -11.63 11.35
C PHE A 140 16.38 -12.70 10.25
N GLU A 141 17.59 -13.06 9.83
CA GLU A 141 17.82 -14.10 8.83
C GLU A 141 17.24 -15.45 9.26
N VAL A 142 17.44 -15.87 10.53
CA VAL A 142 16.83 -17.10 11.05
C VAL A 142 15.31 -17.07 10.93
N VAL A 143 14.65 -15.99 11.37
CA VAL A 143 13.18 -15.91 11.33
C VAL A 143 12.65 -15.80 9.90
N VAL A 144 13.35 -15.10 9.01
CA VAL A 144 12.99 -15.07 7.59
C VAL A 144 13.09 -16.47 6.98
N ASN A 145 14.15 -17.23 7.28
CA ASN A 145 14.26 -18.62 6.86
C ASN A 145 13.15 -19.51 7.45
N GLU A 146 12.74 -19.30 8.71
CA GLU A 146 11.58 -19.99 9.29
C GLU A 146 10.29 -19.68 8.51
N CYS A 147 10.06 -18.41 8.14
CA CYS A 147 8.92 -18.01 7.31
C CYS A 147 8.95 -18.67 5.92
N ILE A 148 10.11 -18.77 5.28
CA ILE A 148 10.28 -19.44 3.99
C ILE A 148 10.01 -20.94 4.13
N ALA A 149 10.59 -21.59 5.13
CA ALA A 149 10.44 -23.02 5.37
C ALA A 149 8.99 -23.42 5.67
N GLN A 150 8.21 -22.54 6.31
CA GLN A 150 6.78 -22.75 6.58
C GLN A 150 5.87 -22.31 5.43
N GLY A 151 6.43 -21.89 4.29
CA GLY A 151 5.68 -21.47 3.11
C GLY A 151 4.93 -20.15 3.29
N HIS A 152 5.27 -19.37 4.31
CA HIS A 152 4.72 -18.04 4.47
C HIS A 152 5.38 -17.04 3.52
N PHE A 153 6.71 -17.08 3.39
CA PHE A 153 7.48 -16.20 2.50
C PHE A 153 7.89 -16.95 1.24
N SER A 154 8.06 -16.22 0.15
CA SER A 154 8.64 -16.79 -1.06
C SER A 154 10.12 -17.09 -0.87
N ASP A 155 10.62 -18.05 -1.66
CA ASP A 155 12.05 -18.34 -1.66
C ASP A 155 12.83 -17.09 -2.07
N CYS A 156 13.63 -16.58 -1.14
CA CYS A 156 14.40 -15.37 -1.30
C CYS A 156 15.69 -15.48 -0.49
N ASN A 157 16.65 -14.61 -0.82
CA ASN A 157 17.88 -14.53 -0.05
C ASN A 157 17.58 -13.92 1.33
N ALA A 158 17.41 -14.78 2.34
CA ALA A 158 17.03 -14.38 3.70
C ALA A 158 17.99 -13.36 4.32
N ARG A 159 19.29 -13.47 3.99
CA ARG A 159 20.30 -12.51 4.43
C ARG A 159 20.08 -11.13 3.82
N LEU A 160 19.82 -11.06 2.51
CA LEU A 160 19.49 -9.79 1.85
C LEU A 160 18.18 -9.20 2.40
N ALA A 161 17.16 -10.03 2.59
CA ALA A 161 15.88 -9.61 3.16
C ALA A 161 16.06 -9.01 4.58
N ALA A 162 16.83 -9.68 5.45
CA ALA A 162 17.17 -9.16 6.78
C ALA A 162 17.86 -7.78 6.71
N ASN A 163 18.80 -7.59 5.78
CA ASN A 163 19.47 -6.30 5.58
C ASN A 163 18.52 -5.21 5.09
N LEU A 164 17.59 -5.53 4.18
CA LEU A 164 16.59 -4.58 3.69
C LEU A 164 15.59 -4.18 4.77
N ILE A 165 15.12 -5.15 5.57
CA ILE A 165 14.26 -4.89 6.74
C ILE A 165 14.96 -3.90 7.69
N LYS A 166 16.20 -4.20 8.08
CA LYS A 166 16.99 -3.33 8.96
C LYS A 166 17.18 -1.94 8.36
N SER A 167 17.52 -1.87 7.07
CA SER A 167 17.72 -0.59 6.37
C SER A 167 16.45 0.28 6.34
N MET A 168 15.28 -0.32 6.14
CA MET A 168 14.01 0.41 6.19
C MET A 168 13.74 1.00 7.58
N ILE A 169 14.03 0.25 8.64
CA ILE A 169 13.90 0.71 10.02
C ILE A 169 14.87 1.87 10.27
N ASP A 170 16.15 1.72 9.91
CA ASP A 170 17.16 2.77 10.12
C ASP A 170 16.86 4.04 9.31
N THR A 171 16.25 3.89 8.13
CA THR A 171 15.88 5.01 7.26
C THR A 171 14.94 6.00 7.96
N TRP A 172 14.02 5.52 8.79
CA TRP A 172 13.13 6.38 9.57
C TRP A 172 13.91 7.39 10.43
N THR A 173 14.93 6.92 11.14
CA THR A 173 15.78 7.76 11.98
C THR A 173 16.68 8.68 11.15
N ILE A 174 17.30 8.16 10.09
CA ILE A 174 18.28 8.91 9.28
C ILE A 174 17.59 10.00 8.43
N LYS A 175 16.39 9.74 7.93
CA LYS A 175 15.59 10.66 7.11
C LYS A 175 14.63 11.50 7.94
N ARG A 176 14.76 11.51 9.26
CA ARG A 176 13.91 12.30 10.15
C ARG A 176 13.88 13.78 9.78
N TRP A 177 14.97 14.35 9.27
CA TRP A 177 15.03 15.75 8.82
C TRP A 177 14.07 16.07 7.66
N ASP A 178 13.72 15.08 6.83
CA ASP A 178 12.83 15.20 5.68
C ASP A 178 11.40 14.78 6.03
N LEU A 179 11.25 13.72 6.84
CA LEU A 179 9.96 13.12 7.15
C LEU A 179 9.23 13.81 8.31
N ARG A 180 9.94 14.57 9.14
CA ARG A 180 9.37 15.25 10.31
C ARG A 180 8.35 16.30 9.86
N GLY A 181 7.07 16.06 10.19
CA GLY A 181 5.94 16.91 9.82
C GLY A 181 5.12 16.39 8.64
N TYR A 182 5.62 15.39 7.91
CA TYR A 182 4.91 14.73 6.80
C TYR A 182 4.40 13.33 7.16
N ALA A 183 5.08 12.64 8.09
CA ALA A 183 4.70 11.34 8.60
C ALA A 183 4.92 11.24 10.11
N ASN A 184 4.26 10.27 10.75
CA ASN A 184 4.42 9.97 12.18
C ASN A 184 5.03 8.56 12.38
N PRO A 185 5.61 8.25 13.57
CA PRO A 185 6.27 6.96 13.80
C PRO A 185 5.36 5.74 13.58
N LEU A 186 4.08 5.84 13.97
CA LEU A 186 3.13 4.73 13.81
C LEU A 186 2.85 4.44 12.34
N GLU A 187 2.68 5.47 11.52
CA GLU A 187 2.50 5.37 10.07
C GLU A 187 3.73 4.74 9.40
N ALA A 188 4.93 5.16 9.77
CA ALA A 188 6.17 4.60 9.24
C ALA A 188 6.36 3.13 9.63
N GLU A 189 6.13 2.78 10.91
CA GLU A 189 6.18 1.39 11.38
C GLU A 189 5.22 0.51 10.58
N GLN A 190 3.98 0.98 10.41
CA GLN A 190 2.95 0.25 9.67
C GLN A 190 3.34 0.06 8.20
N LEU A 191 3.83 1.11 7.54
CA LEU A 191 4.25 1.03 6.14
C LEU A 191 5.42 0.06 5.95
N ILE A 192 6.41 0.07 6.85
CA ILE A 192 7.52 -0.88 6.83
C ILE A 192 6.99 -2.30 6.96
N LEU A 193 6.12 -2.56 7.93
CA LEU A 193 5.50 -3.88 8.11
C LEU A 193 4.75 -4.30 6.84
N GLU A 194 3.95 -3.41 6.24
CA GLU A 194 3.24 -3.69 4.99
C GLU A 194 4.19 -4.00 3.84
N MET A 195 5.28 -3.25 3.67
CA MET A 195 6.28 -3.51 2.63
C MET A 195 7.05 -4.82 2.86
N VAL A 196 7.43 -5.11 4.11
CA VAL A 196 8.12 -6.35 4.48
C VAL A 196 7.23 -7.55 4.21
N PHE A 197 5.99 -7.52 4.72
CA PHE A 197 5.08 -8.62 4.52
C PHE A 197 4.63 -8.67 3.06
N ASN A 198 4.00 -7.66 2.49
CA ASN A 198 3.49 -7.74 1.11
C ASN A 198 4.61 -7.94 0.06
N GLY A 199 5.83 -7.44 0.32
CA GLY A 199 6.99 -7.62 -0.56
C GLY A 199 7.66 -8.98 -0.44
N LEU A 200 7.92 -9.48 0.78
CA LEU A 200 8.59 -10.78 1.02
C LEU A 200 7.63 -11.97 1.04
N LEU A 201 6.33 -11.73 1.15
CA LEU A 201 5.29 -12.72 0.84
C LEU A 201 5.25 -13.03 -0.67
N GLY A 202 5.95 -12.26 -1.52
CA GLY A 202 5.68 -12.18 -2.95
C GLY A 202 6.06 -13.41 -3.77
N GLY A 203 5.09 -13.98 -4.50
CA GLY A 203 5.34 -14.76 -5.73
C GLY A 203 6.02 -16.12 -5.54
N THR A 204 5.24 -17.19 -5.61
CA THR A 204 5.74 -18.56 -5.79
C THR A 204 6.49 -18.70 -7.12
N ASN A 205 7.83 -18.75 -7.11
CA ASN A 205 8.62 -18.96 -8.33
C ASN A 205 8.97 -20.44 -8.57
N SER A 206 8.68 -20.87 -9.81
CA SER A 206 9.04 -22.12 -10.49
C SER A 206 8.16 -23.36 -10.22
N SER A 207 7.16 -23.52 -11.10
CA SER A 207 6.44 -24.74 -11.53
C SER A 207 4.92 -24.54 -11.65
N ASN A 208 4.36 -23.48 -11.05
CA ASN A 208 2.94 -23.14 -11.09
C ASN A 208 2.70 -21.66 -11.44
N ASP A 209 3.34 -21.18 -12.51
CA ASP A 209 3.11 -19.85 -13.12
C ASP A 209 1.69 -19.70 -13.74
N SER A 210 0.69 -20.38 -13.18
CA SER A 210 -0.68 -20.47 -13.72
C SER A 210 -1.78 -20.10 -12.73
N LEU A 211 -1.50 -19.87 -11.43
CA LEU A 211 -2.59 -19.73 -10.45
C LEU A 211 -2.73 -18.39 -9.71
N LEU A 212 -1.74 -17.49 -9.73
CA LEU A 212 -1.88 -16.15 -9.10
C LEU A 212 -1.27 -14.97 -9.89
N LYS A 213 -0.97 -15.14 -11.18
CA LYS A 213 -1.08 -14.03 -12.14
C LYS A 213 -2.58 -13.79 -12.37
N THR A 214 -3.24 -13.05 -11.46
CA THR A 214 -4.58 -12.55 -11.78
C THR A 214 -4.47 -11.57 -12.93
N SER A 215 -3.45 -10.71 -13.00
CA SER A 215 -3.12 -9.98 -14.23
C SER A 215 -2.53 -10.94 -15.25
N GLY A 216 -3.32 -11.29 -16.26
CA GLY A 216 -2.78 -11.83 -17.50
C GLY A 216 -1.80 -10.84 -18.14
N ASN A 217 -1.29 -11.14 -19.33
CA ASN A 217 -0.69 -10.10 -20.15
C ASN A 217 -1.80 -9.10 -20.55
N LEU A 218 -2.08 -8.13 -19.68
CA LEU A 218 -2.99 -7.00 -19.91
C LEU A 218 -2.28 -5.87 -20.66
N MET A 219 -0.95 -5.91 -20.71
CA MET A 219 -0.13 -4.90 -21.34
C MET A 219 -0.47 -4.76 -22.82
N GLY A 220 -0.79 -3.52 -23.23
CA GLY A 220 -1.13 -3.19 -24.61
C GLY A 220 -2.56 -3.57 -25.05
N LYS A 221 -3.33 -4.30 -24.22
CA LYS A 221 -4.76 -4.52 -24.47
C LYS A 221 -5.54 -3.21 -24.41
N THR A 222 -6.62 -3.13 -25.18
CA THR A 222 -7.48 -1.95 -25.22
C THR A 222 -8.69 -2.15 -24.31
N ALA A 223 -8.92 -1.21 -23.39
CA ALA A 223 -10.10 -1.18 -22.54
C ALA A 223 -10.98 0.05 -22.84
N LEU A 224 -12.29 -0.18 -22.98
CA LEU A 224 -13.31 0.87 -22.98
C LEU A 224 -13.89 1.01 -21.57
N VAL A 225 -13.86 2.22 -21.02
CA VAL A 225 -14.54 2.58 -19.76
C VAL A 225 -15.67 3.56 -20.07
N VAL A 226 -16.91 3.12 -19.86
CA VAL A 226 -18.11 3.97 -19.99
C VAL A 226 -18.42 4.59 -18.63
N ASN A 227 -18.77 5.89 -18.64
CA ASN A 227 -18.86 6.74 -17.45
C ASN A 227 -17.53 6.94 -16.70
N GLY A 228 -16.40 6.94 -17.41
CA GLY A 228 -15.08 7.20 -16.83
C GLY A 228 -14.87 8.62 -16.26
N GLY A 229 -15.83 9.52 -16.46
CA GLY A 229 -15.85 10.86 -15.84
C GLY A 229 -16.45 10.89 -14.42
N THR A 230 -17.02 9.79 -13.92
CA THR A 230 -17.44 9.70 -12.52
C THR A 230 -16.23 9.50 -11.61
N ILE A 231 -16.35 9.74 -10.30
CA ILE A 231 -15.23 9.51 -9.37
C ILE A 231 -14.78 8.05 -9.39
N LEU A 232 -15.75 7.12 -9.43
CA LEU A 232 -15.45 5.69 -9.53
C LEU A 232 -14.88 5.35 -10.91
N GLY A 233 -15.47 5.85 -11.99
CA GLY A 233 -14.98 5.67 -13.35
C GLY A 233 -13.56 6.20 -13.58
N GLN A 234 -13.20 7.32 -12.96
CA GLN A 234 -11.84 7.87 -12.98
C GLN A 234 -10.88 6.92 -12.29
N ALA A 235 -11.22 6.41 -11.11
CA ALA A 235 -10.36 5.47 -10.39
C ALA A 235 -10.24 4.11 -11.09
N ILE A 236 -11.33 3.62 -11.70
CA ILE A 236 -11.29 2.45 -12.58
C ILE A 236 -10.31 2.70 -13.73
N SER A 237 -10.44 3.84 -14.41
CA SER A 237 -9.53 4.22 -15.50
C SER A 237 -8.08 4.27 -15.02
N SER A 238 -7.80 4.91 -13.88
CA SER A 238 -6.45 4.96 -13.30
C SER A 238 -5.90 3.57 -12.97
N ALA A 239 -6.70 2.69 -12.39
CA ALA A 239 -6.28 1.33 -12.07
C ALA A 239 -5.97 0.50 -13.32
N LEU A 240 -6.80 0.59 -14.37
CA LEU A 240 -6.54 -0.08 -15.65
C LEU A 240 -5.29 0.46 -16.34
N MET A 241 -5.06 1.77 -16.26
CA MET A 241 -3.85 2.37 -16.85
C MET A 241 -2.58 1.91 -16.14
N ALA A 242 -2.62 1.74 -14.82
CA ALA A 242 -1.49 1.24 -14.04
C ALA A 242 -1.09 -0.19 -14.43
N GLU A 243 -2.04 -1.00 -14.92
CA GLU A 243 -1.79 -2.35 -15.47
C GLU A 243 -1.33 -2.33 -16.95
N GLY A 244 -1.10 -1.15 -17.54
CA GLY A 244 -0.57 -0.99 -18.90
C GLY A 244 -1.61 -1.13 -20.03
N LEU A 245 -2.91 -0.97 -19.74
CA LEU A 245 -3.97 -1.02 -20.76
C LEU A 245 -4.15 0.31 -21.49
N ARG A 246 -4.27 0.24 -22.82
CA ARG A 246 -4.70 1.38 -23.66
C ARG A 246 -6.15 1.71 -23.34
N LEU A 247 -6.44 2.96 -22.99
CA LEU A 247 -7.79 3.33 -22.54
C LEU A 247 -8.54 4.16 -23.58
N ILE A 248 -9.80 3.78 -23.79
CA ILE A 248 -10.83 4.63 -24.37
C ILE A 248 -11.81 4.95 -23.24
N VAL A 249 -11.95 6.23 -22.91
CA VAL A 249 -12.73 6.68 -21.74
C VAL A 249 -13.87 7.54 -22.22
N GLN A 250 -15.10 7.08 -22.04
CA GLN A 250 -16.27 7.89 -22.33
C GLN A 250 -16.69 8.68 -21.09
N THR A 251 -17.00 9.95 -21.30
CA THR A 251 -17.50 10.86 -20.28
C THR A 251 -18.78 11.56 -20.77
N ASN A 252 -19.66 11.92 -19.84
CA ASN A 252 -20.87 12.66 -20.14
C ASN A 252 -20.65 14.15 -19.85
N ASN A 253 -20.76 14.99 -20.87
CA ASN A 253 -20.47 16.42 -20.77
C ASN A 253 -21.58 17.23 -20.05
N ARG A 254 -22.67 16.59 -19.63
CA ARG A 254 -23.79 17.25 -18.93
C ARG A 254 -23.54 17.53 -17.44
N GLN A 255 -22.41 17.08 -16.87
CA GLN A 255 -22.14 17.18 -15.42
C GLN A 255 -21.30 18.38 -14.96
N GLY A 256 -20.86 19.27 -15.86
CA GLY A 256 -20.05 20.44 -15.49
C GLY A 256 -18.64 20.06 -15.04
N SER A 257 -17.65 20.40 -15.88
CA SER A 257 -16.20 20.43 -15.57
C SER A 257 -15.64 19.35 -14.62
N ARG A 258 -15.86 18.06 -14.89
CA ARG A 258 -15.03 17.02 -14.27
C ARG A 258 -13.73 16.88 -15.05
N LYS A 259 -12.62 17.19 -14.38
CA LYS A 259 -11.25 17.09 -14.91
C LYS A 259 -11.02 15.70 -15.51
N GLN A 260 -10.32 15.65 -16.65
CA GLN A 260 -9.85 14.41 -17.27
C GLN A 260 -9.12 13.55 -16.24
N PRO A 261 -9.13 12.20 -16.36
CA PRO A 261 -8.23 11.38 -15.58
C PRO A 261 -6.80 11.89 -15.80
N SER A 262 -6.19 12.45 -14.76
CA SER A 262 -4.82 12.93 -14.82
C SER A 262 -3.92 11.74 -15.16
N LYS A 263 -3.00 11.91 -16.11
CA LYS A 263 -1.92 10.94 -16.30
C LYS A 263 -1.29 10.65 -14.93
N PRO A 264 -1.03 9.40 -14.56
CA PRO A 264 -0.32 9.11 -13.32
C PRO A 264 1.02 9.86 -13.36
N GLU A 265 1.33 10.62 -12.31
CA GLU A 265 2.54 11.45 -12.22
C GLU A 265 3.83 10.61 -12.19
N THR A 266 3.72 9.28 -12.19
CA THR A 266 4.84 8.35 -12.31
C THR A 266 5.34 8.28 -13.76
N PRO A 267 6.61 8.61 -14.05
CA PRO A 267 7.16 8.68 -15.41
C PRO A 267 7.37 7.32 -16.12
N ALA A 268 6.87 6.21 -15.58
CA ALA A 268 7.27 4.87 -16.00
C ALA A 268 6.41 4.24 -17.13
N ILE A 269 5.16 4.67 -17.33
CA ILE A 269 4.27 4.03 -18.32
C ILE A 269 3.51 5.08 -19.16
N ASN A 270 4.00 5.35 -20.37
CA ASN A 270 3.27 6.16 -21.36
C ASN A 270 2.21 5.30 -22.05
N VAL A 271 1.00 5.24 -21.48
CA VAL A 271 -0.12 4.52 -22.09
C VAL A 271 -1.05 5.49 -22.85
N PRO A 272 -1.43 5.21 -24.11
CA PRO A 272 -2.41 6.01 -24.85
C PRO A 272 -3.78 6.07 -24.15
N ILE A 273 -4.37 7.28 -24.09
CA ILE A 273 -5.72 7.54 -23.59
C ILE A 273 -6.49 8.32 -24.66
N CYS A 274 -7.64 7.81 -25.06
CA CYS A 274 -8.61 8.52 -25.90
C CYS A 274 -9.85 8.87 -25.06
N THR A 275 -10.16 10.16 -24.92
CA THR A 275 -11.34 10.61 -24.16
C THR A 275 -12.45 11.00 -25.13
N LEU A 276 -13.64 10.44 -24.91
CA LEU A 276 -14.82 10.68 -25.72
C LEU A 276 -15.87 11.42 -24.90
N GLU A 277 -16.04 12.71 -25.16
CA GLU A 277 -17.08 13.52 -24.54
C GLU A 277 -18.38 13.43 -25.34
N GLN A 278 -19.45 12.94 -24.73
CA GLN A 278 -20.73 12.77 -25.41
C GLN A 278 -21.89 13.43 -24.65
N LYS A 279 -22.89 13.88 -25.41
CA LYS A 279 -24.16 14.44 -24.89
C LYS A 279 -25.29 13.41 -24.87
N THR A 280 -25.12 12.29 -25.55
CA THR A 280 -26.05 11.16 -25.68
C THR A 280 -25.34 9.88 -25.25
N ILE A 281 -26.07 8.78 -25.17
CA ILE A 281 -25.46 7.47 -24.95
C ILE A 281 -24.53 7.08 -26.11
N LEU A 282 -23.59 6.17 -25.82
CA LEU A 282 -22.74 5.55 -26.83
C LEU A 282 -23.54 4.59 -27.69
N THR A 283 -23.33 4.66 -29.00
CA THR A 283 -23.97 3.74 -29.95
C THR A 283 -23.02 2.68 -30.48
N ALA A 284 -23.57 1.55 -30.94
CA ALA A 284 -22.78 0.48 -31.58
C ALA A 284 -21.96 0.99 -32.79
N SER A 285 -22.52 1.91 -33.58
CA SER A 285 -21.84 2.53 -34.73
C SER A 285 -20.65 3.39 -34.33
N GLN A 286 -20.72 4.08 -33.20
CA GLN A 286 -19.59 4.83 -32.65
C GLN A 286 -18.48 3.89 -32.19
N ILE A 287 -18.81 2.82 -31.47
CA ILE A 287 -17.82 1.80 -31.06
C ILE A 287 -17.15 1.18 -32.28
N GLN A 288 -17.90 0.90 -33.36
CA GLN A 288 -17.32 0.39 -34.59
C GLN A 288 -16.29 1.34 -35.21
N ASN A 289 -16.52 2.65 -35.18
CA ASN A 289 -15.55 3.63 -35.68
C ASN A 289 -14.32 3.73 -34.77
N ILE A 290 -14.51 3.63 -33.46
CA ILE A 290 -13.42 3.59 -32.48
C ILE A 290 -12.54 2.36 -32.69
N GLU A 291 -13.13 1.17 -32.90
CA GLU A 291 -12.35 -0.05 -33.16
C GLU A 291 -11.59 0.01 -34.49
N LYS A 292 -12.10 0.73 -35.51
CA LYS A 292 -11.38 0.97 -36.76
C LYS A 292 -10.12 1.82 -36.56
N GLU A 293 -10.16 2.78 -35.64
CA GLU A 293 -9.04 3.70 -35.39
C GLU A 293 -8.02 3.14 -34.39
N HIS A 294 -8.48 2.52 -33.30
CA HIS A 294 -7.63 2.12 -32.18
C HIS A 294 -7.38 0.60 -32.08
N GLY A 295 -8.03 -0.18 -32.95
CA GLY A 295 -8.04 -1.63 -32.91
C GLY A 295 -9.16 -2.18 -32.00
N PRO A 296 -9.28 -3.52 -31.92
CA PRO A 296 -10.35 -4.16 -31.15
C PRO A 296 -10.30 -3.78 -29.68
N ILE A 297 -11.47 -3.65 -29.06
CA ILE A 297 -11.61 -3.50 -27.62
C ILE A 297 -11.60 -4.90 -26.99
N ASP A 298 -10.62 -5.16 -26.15
CA ASP A 298 -10.44 -6.43 -25.45
C ASP A 298 -11.28 -6.49 -24.16
N ILE A 299 -11.44 -5.33 -23.52
CA ILE A 299 -12.04 -5.19 -22.20
C ILE A 299 -13.09 -4.07 -22.23
N TYR A 300 -14.30 -4.37 -21.78
CA TYR A 300 -15.39 -3.42 -21.65
C TYR A 300 -15.81 -3.32 -20.19
N VAL A 301 -15.64 -2.12 -19.60
CA VAL A 301 -16.08 -1.81 -18.24
C VAL A 301 -17.13 -0.70 -18.31
N HIS A 302 -18.29 -0.94 -17.72
CA HIS A 302 -19.38 0.04 -17.70
C HIS A 302 -19.81 0.32 -16.27
N ASP A 303 -19.58 1.54 -15.79
CA ASP A 303 -20.12 2.06 -14.54
C ASP A 303 -21.56 2.55 -14.76
N LEU A 304 -22.55 1.81 -14.25
CA LEU A 304 -23.97 2.19 -14.35
C LEU A 304 -24.40 3.16 -13.24
N GLY A 305 -23.50 3.55 -12.33
CA GLY A 305 -23.76 4.56 -11.31
C GLY A 305 -23.94 5.97 -11.88
N ILE A 306 -24.53 6.85 -11.09
CA ILE A 306 -24.69 8.28 -11.46
C ILE A 306 -23.48 9.09 -10.98
N GLY A 307 -22.90 8.72 -9.85
CA GLY A 307 -21.69 9.34 -9.34
C GLY A 307 -21.87 10.76 -8.81
N THR A 308 -23.07 11.13 -8.33
CA THR A 308 -23.38 12.41 -7.67
C THR A 308 -24.45 12.21 -6.59
N THR A 309 -24.59 13.12 -5.63
CA THR A 309 -25.70 13.12 -4.64
C THR A 309 -26.58 14.35 -4.75
N ASP A 310 -26.32 15.21 -5.73
CA ASP A 310 -27.10 16.41 -5.96
C ASP A 310 -28.45 16.05 -6.59
N LYS A 311 -29.51 16.16 -5.79
CA LYS A 311 -30.89 15.89 -6.21
C LYS A 311 -31.41 16.89 -7.25
N SER A 312 -30.87 18.12 -7.26
CA SER A 312 -31.28 19.13 -8.25
C SER A 312 -30.87 18.75 -9.67
N LEU A 313 -29.84 17.90 -9.81
CA LEU A 313 -29.45 17.33 -11.11
C LEU A 313 -30.49 16.36 -11.68
N ASN A 314 -31.35 15.74 -10.87
CA ASN A 314 -32.43 14.89 -11.37
C ASN A 314 -33.68 15.71 -11.75
N GLU A 315 -33.97 16.79 -11.04
CA GLU A 315 -35.13 17.65 -11.30
C GLU A 315 -34.90 18.60 -12.48
N ALA A 316 -33.65 18.99 -12.76
CA ALA A 316 -33.27 19.89 -13.85
C ALA A 316 -32.88 19.18 -15.16
N ARG A 317 -32.82 17.83 -15.20
CA ARG A 317 -32.41 17.08 -16.40
C ARG A 317 -33.60 16.71 -17.28
N ALA A 318 -33.41 16.86 -18.58
CA ALA A 318 -34.36 16.41 -19.61
C ALA A 318 -34.51 14.87 -19.69
N SER A 319 -33.66 14.09 -18.99
CA SER A 319 -33.62 12.62 -19.08
C SER A 319 -33.06 11.95 -17.81
N ASP A 320 -33.48 10.71 -17.57
CA ASP A 320 -33.13 9.89 -16.40
C ASP A 320 -31.77 9.18 -16.57
N PRO A 321 -30.75 9.51 -15.77
CA PRO A 321 -29.40 8.93 -15.92
C PRO A 321 -29.35 7.42 -15.70
N PHE A 322 -30.18 6.88 -14.81
CA PHE A 322 -30.26 5.43 -14.59
C PHE A 322 -30.77 4.72 -15.85
N ALA A 323 -31.85 5.25 -16.44
CA ALA A 323 -32.41 4.72 -17.67
C ALA A 323 -31.45 4.87 -18.86
N GLU A 324 -30.75 6.01 -18.99
CA GLU A 324 -29.75 6.22 -20.04
C GLU A 324 -28.58 5.23 -19.92
N ASN A 325 -28.02 5.04 -18.72
CA ASN A 325 -26.95 4.08 -18.49
C ASN A 325 -27.39 2.66 -18.82
N MET A 326 -28.59 2.27 -18.41
CA MET A 326 -29.13 0.94 -18.71
C MET A 326 -29.40 0.76 -20.22
N HIS A 327 -29.92 1.79 -20.89
CA HIS A 327 -30.15 1.77 -22.33
C HIS A 327 -28.83 1.64 -23.10
N CYS A 328 -27.81 2.40 -22.72
CA CYS A 328 -26.45 2.30 -23.25
C CYS A 328 -25.88 0.89 -23.04
N ALA A 329 -26.07 0.31 -21.85
CA ALA A 329 -25.58 -1.03 -21.53
C ALA A 329 -26.21 -2.10 -22.41
N HIS A 330 -27.52 -2.00 -22.70
CA HIS A 330 -28.20 -2.89 -23.63
C HIS A 330 -27.71 -2.71 -25.08
N GLU A 331 -27.60 -1.46 -25.56
CA GLU A 331 -27.15 -1.22 -26.93
C GLU A 331 -25.72 -1.75 -27.18
N LEU A 332 -24.83 -1.57 -26.21
CA LEU A 332 -23.46 -2.05 -26.30
C LEU A 332 -23.32 -3.54 -26.01
N ALA A 333 -24.25 -4.15 -25.26
CA ALA A 333 -24.27 -5.58 -24.98
C ALA A 333 -24.32 -6.41 -26.27
N ASP A 334 -25.25 -6.10 -27.17
CA ASP A 334 -25.42 -6.81 -28.44
C ASP A 334 -24.18 -6.67 -29.33
N TYR A 335 -23.61 -5.45 -29.38
CA TYR A 335 -22.42 -5.17 -30.17
C TYR A 335 -21.21 -5.94 -29.65
N PHE A 336 -20.88 -5.82 -28.35
CA PHE A 336 -19.73 -6.52 -27.76
C PHE A 336 -19.94 -8.03 -27.73
N GLY A 337 -21.16 -8.50 -27.48
CA GLY A 337 -21.52 -9.91 -27.58
C GLY A 337 -21.17 -10.47 -28.95
N THR A 338 -21.60 -9.80 -30.02
CA THR A 338 -21.30 -10.21 -31.40
C THR A 338 -19.79 -10.15 -31.70
N GLN A 339 -19.15 -9.01 -31.45
CA GLN A 339 -17.73 -8.80 -31.83
C GLN A 339 -16.77 -9.67 -31.02
N MET A 340 -16.96 -9.76 -29.70
CA MET A 340 -16.10 -10.56 -28.84
C MET A 340 -16.36 -12.06 -29.03
N ALA A 341 -17.61 -12.50 -29.32
CA ALA A 341 -17.90 -13.88 -29.69
C ALA A 341 -17.15 -14.29 -30.97
N PHE A 342 -17.21 -13.45 -31.99
CA PHE A 342 -16.51 -13.69 -33.26
C PHE A 342 -14.99 -13.85 -33.04
N ARG A 343 -14.40 -12.99 -32.20
CA ARG A 343 -12.97 -13.06 -31.83
C ARG A 343 -12.65 -14.16 -30.82
N ARG A 344 -13.66 -14.78 -30.22
CA ARG A 344 -13.57 -15.75 -29.12
C ARG A 344 -12.74 -15.26 -27.93
N SER A 345 -12.74 -13.95 -27.71
CA SER A 345 -11.93 -13.27 -26.72
C SER A 345 -12.57 -11.95 -26.31
N GLY A 346 -12.67 -11.74 -25.01
CA GLY A 346 -13.25 -10.53 -24.44
C GLY A 346 -13.49 -10.64 -22.94
N ARG A 347 -13.50 -9.50 -22.26
CA ARG A 347 -13.88 -9.38 -20.84
C ARG A 347 -14.88 -8.25 -20.70
N ILE A 348 -16.04 -8.54 -20.12
CA ILE A 348 -17.07 -7.54 -19.83
C ILE A 348 -17.28 -7.49 -18.32
N VAL A 349 -17.15 -6.30 -17.74
CA VAL A 349 -17.44 -6.05 -16.33
C VAL A 349 -18.45 -4.92 -16.22
N TYR A 350 -19.66 -5.28 -15.79
CA TYR A 350 -20.63 -4.28 -15.38
C TYR A 350 -20.38 -3.89 -13.94
N VAL A 351 -20.40 -2.60 -13.66
CA VAL A 351 -20.34 -2.06 -12.29
C VAL A 351 -21.72 -1.50 -11.97
N SER A 352 -22.43 -2.18 -11.07
CA SER A 352 -23.73 -1.73 -10.58
C SER A 352 -23.59 -0.37 -9.88
N PRO A 353 -24.65 0.45 -9.84
CA PRO A 353 -24.67 1.65 -9.00
C PRO A 353 -24.22 1.33 -7.57
N TRP A 354 -23.34 2.16 -7.02
CA TRP A 354 -22.87 2.04 -5.65
C TRP A 354 -23.94 2.46 -4.63
N SER A 355 -23.83 1.99 -3.39
CA SER A 355 -24.91 2.13 -2.39
C SER A 355 -25.31 3.57 -2.06
N TRP A 356 -24.45 4.55 -2.36
CA TRP A 356 -24.73 5.97 -2.17
C TRP A 356 -25.81 6.51 -3.12
N ASP A 357 -25.92 5.97 -4.33
CA ASP A 357 -26.88 6.44 -5.33
C ASP A 357 -28.34 6.22 -4.89
N ARG A 358 -28.57 5.33 -3.90
CA ARG A 358 -29.88 5.12 -3.26
C ARG A 358 -30.46 6.38 -2.63
N HIS A 359 -29.61 7.32 -2.23
CA HIS A 359 -30.03 8.57 -1.59
C HIS A 359 -30.48 9.63 -2.60
N ILE A 360 -30.21 9.41 -3.89
CA ILE A 360 -30.73 10.21 -5.00
C ILE A 360 -32.16 9.77 -5.30
N ASP A 361 -32.33 8.49 -5.66
CA ASP A 361 -33.61 7.85 -5.96
C ASP A 361 -33.50 6.36 -5.61
N SER A 362 -34.16 5.95 -4.53
CA SER A 362 -34.05 4.57 -4.05
C SER A 362 -34.73 3.56 -4.98
N ILE A 363 -35.79 3.94 -5.69
CA ILE A 363 -36.51 2.99 -6.56
C ILE A 363 -35.65 2.73 -7.80
N ARG A 364 -35.20 3.79 -8.46
CA ARG A 364 -34.37 3.68 -9.66
C ARG A 364 -33.01 3.05 -9.38
N PHE A 365 -32.43 3.35 -8.21
CA PHE A 365 -31.23 2.67 -7.75
C PHE A 365 -31.43 1.14 -7.65
N GLN A 366 -32.50 0.69 -6.97
CA GLN A 366 -32.75 -0.74 -6.78
C GLN A 366 -33.08 -1.44 -8.10
N THR A 367 -33.90 -0.82 -8.96
CA THR A 367 -34.23 -1.39 -10.28
C THR A 367 -33.00 -1.47 -11.18
N THR A 368 -32.14 -0.45 -11.18
CA THR A 368 -30.90 -0.46 -11.98
C THR A 368 -29.91 -1.50 -11.44
N LYS A 369 -29.74 -1.61 -10.12
CA LYS A 369 -28.90 -2.65 -9.50
C LYS A 369 -29.36 -4.06 -9.87
N ALA A 370 -30.67 -4.31 -9.81
CA ALA A 370 -31.26 -5.59 -10.22
C ALA A 370 -31.10 -5.83 -11.73
N GLY A 371 -31.39 -4.82 -12.55
CA GLY A 371 -31.26 -4.87 -14.01
C GLY A 371 -29.83 -5.14 -14.46
N THR A 372 -28.85 -4.46 -13.87
CA THR A 372 -27.41 -4.67 -14.14
C THR A 372 -27.01 -6.12 -13.86
N THR A 373 -27.46 -6.64 -12.72
CA THR A 373 -27.20 -8.02 -12.32
C THR A 373 -27.83 -9.03 -13.28
N ALA A 374 -29.08 -8.80 -13.69
CA ALA A 374 -29.78 -9.65 -14.64
C ALA A 374 -29.13 -9.62 -16.03
N LEU A 375 -28.78 -8.42 -16.53
CA LEU A 375 -28.08 -8.24 -17.81
C LEU A 375 -26.75 -9.00 -17.82
N SER A 376 -25.93 -8.81 -16.78
CA SER A 376 -24.64 -9.50 -16.67
C SER A 376 -24.79 -11.03 -16.72
N LYS A 377 -25.78 -11.59 -16.02
CA LYS A 377 -26.05 -13.03 -16.04
C LYS A 377 -26.58 -13.53 -17.38
N ALA A 378 -27.48 -12.78 -18.01
CA ALA A 378 -28.03 -13.13 -19.32
C ALA A 378 -26.92 -13.17 -20.38
N MET A 379 -26.11 -12.12 -20.45
CA MET A 379 -24.96 -12.09 -21.35
C MET A 379 -23.93 -13.17 -21.03
N ALA A 380 -23.63 -13.42 -19.75
CA ALA A 380 -22.69 -14.49 -19.39
C ALA A 380 -23.14 -15.86 -19.91
N ALA A 381 -24.44 -16.16 -19.80
CA ALA A 381 -25.01 -17.42 -20.28
C ALA A 381 -24.91 -17.55 -21.81
N GLU A 382 -25.17 -16.47 -22.54
CA GLU A 382 -25.06 -16.42 -24.01
C GLU A 382 -23.60 -16.55 -24.48
N MET A 383 -22.68 -15.90 -23.77
CA MET A 383 -21.29 -15.75 -24.19
C MET A 383 -20.36 -16.88 -23.74
N ALA A 384 -20.74 -17.68 -22.73
CA ALA A 384 -19.84 -18.64 -22.08
C ALA A 384 -19.12 -19.61 -23.04
N ALA A 385 -19.80 -20.10 -24.08
CA ALA A 385 -19.22 -21.05 -25.04
C ALA A 385 -18.19 -20.42 -25.99
N THR A 386 -18.11 -19.09 -26.04
CA THR A 386 -17.27 -18.35 -26.99
C THR A 386 -15.89 -18.01 -26.43
N GLY A 387 -15.66 -18.13 -25.11
CA GLY A 387 -14.40 -17.72 -24.45
C GLY A 387 -14.42 -16.28 -23.91
N VAL A 388 -15.56 -15.61 -23.99
CA VAL A 388 -15.81 -14.28 -23.41
C VAL A 388 -16.38 -14.43 -22.01
N THR A 389 -15.87 -13.66 -21.04
CA THR A 389 -16.43 -13.64 -19.68
C THR A 389 -17.20 -12.35 -19.43
N VAL A 390 -18.32 -12.46 -18.70
CA VAL A 390 -19.17 -11.33 -18.33
C VAL A 390 -19.47 -11.43 -16.84
N ASN A 391 -19.12 -10.42 -16.06
CA ASN A 391 -19.33 -10.40 -14.61
C ASN A 391 -19.86 -9.04 -14.14
N CYS A 392 -20.36 -9.02 -12.91
CA CYS A 392 -20.90 -7.82 -12.28
C CYS A 392 -20.19 -7.55 -10.95
N VAL A 393 -19.77 -6.31 -10.73
CA VAL A 393 -19.29 -5.82 -9.43
C VAL A 393 -20.35 -4.92 -8.82
N VAL A 394 -20.69 -5.16 -7.55
CA VAL A 394 -21.71 -4.40 -6.80
C VAL A 394 -21.04 -3.68 -5.64
N PRO A 395 -20.77 -2.36 -5.77
CA PRO A 395 -20.13 -1.59 -4.71
C PRO A 395 -21.08 -1.24 -3.56
N GLY A 396 -20.55 -1.30 -2.35
CA GLY A 396 -21.21 -0.84 -1.12
C GLY A 396 -21.12 0.67 -0.92
N TYR A 397 -21.03 1.07 0.35
CA TYR A 397 -20.67 2.43 0.73
C TYR A 397 -19.15 2.60 0.61
N ILE A 398 -18.72 3.18 -0.52
CA ILE A 398 -17.32 3.46 -0.84
C ILE A 398 -16.99 4.93 -0.60
N ARG A 399 -15.86 5.19 0.08
CA ARG A 399 -15.29 6.53 0.31
C ARG A 399 -14.87 7.17 -1.01
N ALA A 400 -15.30 8.40 -1.25
CA ALA A 400 -15.04 9.17 -2.47
C ALA A 400 -15.33 10.67 -2.22
N ILE A 401 -14.92 11.57 -3.13
CA ILE A 401 -15.22 13.01 -3.05
C ILE A 401 -16.73 13.25 -3.23
N ARG A 402 -17.52 13.12 -2.16
CA ARG A 402 -18.95 13.48 -2.14
C ARG A 402 -19.16 14.73 -1.28
N PRO A 403 -20.33 15.39 -1.35
CA PRO A 403 -20.62 16.52 -0.47
C PRO A 403 -20.43 16.08 0.98
N GLN A 404 -19.42 16.65 1.63
CA GLN A 404 -18.95 16.27 2.97
C GLN A 404 -20.10 16.19 3.99
N ASN A 405 -21.21 16.88 3.74
CA ASN A 405 -22.36 16.97 4.62
C ASN A 405 -23.09 15.63 4.79
N ILE A 406 -23.37 14.89 3.71
CA ILE A 406 -24.14 13.62 3.82
C ILE A 406 -23.26 12.53 4.42
N GLU A 407 -21.99 12.45 4.00
CA GLU A 407 -21.06 11.48 4.55
C GLU A 407 -20.82 11.74 6.04
N LYS A 408 -20.52 12.98 6.46
CA LYS A 408 -20.35 13.30 7.89
C LYS A 408 -21.60 13.00 8.72
N GLN A 409 -22.80 13.25 8.17
CA GLN A 409 -24.06 12.96 8.87
C GLN A 409 -24.30 11.46 9.03
N LEU A 410 -24.04 10.67 8.00
CA LEU A 410 -24.32 9.24 7.98
C LEU A 410 -23.13 8.38 8.42
N GLN A 411 -21.94 8.94 8.59
CA GLN A 411 -20.70 8.19 8.83
C GLN A 411 -20.81 7.28 10.06
N ASN A 412 -21.31 7.80 11.18
CA ASN A 412 -21.45 7.02 12.42
C ASN A 412 -22.48 5.89 12.25
N GLU A 413 -23.65 6.21 11.68
CA GLU A 413 -24.70 5.22 11.41
C GLU A 413 -24.22 4.12 10.45
N LEU A 414 -23.55 4.50 9.36
CA LEU A 414 -23.02 3.56 8.38
C LEU A 414 -21.90 2.70 8.98
N THR A 415 -21.02 3.29 9.79
CA THR A 415 -19.97 2.55 10.51
C THR A 415 -20.57 1.51 11.46
N GLU A 416 -21.73 1.79 12.06
CA GLU A 416 -22.43 0.81 12.89
C GLU A 416 -23.12 -0.28 12.07
N LYS A 417 -23.74 0.07 10.93
CA LYS A 417 -24.53 -0.85 10.09
C LYS A 417 -23.69 -1.75 9.19
N ILE A 418 -22.51 -1.30 8.75
CA ILE A 418 -21.60 -2.10 7.93
C ILE A 418 -20.89 -3.13 8.82
N PRO A 419 -21.00 -4.45 8.57
CA PRO A 419 -20.35 -5.47 9.42
C PRO A 419 -18.84 -5.31 9.59
N CYS A 420 -18.12 -4.89 8.55
CA CYS A 420 -16.69 -4.58 8.64
C CYS A 420 -16.37 -3.30 9.46
N ARG A 421 -17.38 -2.60 9.98
CA ARG A 421 -17.26 -1.37 10.78
C ARG A 421 -16.45 -0.26 10.11
N ARG A 422 -16.48 -0.23 8.77
CA ARG A 422 -15.87 0.82 7.96
C ARG A 422 -16.52 0.86 6.59
N MET A 423 -16.46 2.04 5.98
CA MET A 423 -16.69 2.17 4.54
C MET A 423 -15.53 1.54 3.75
N GLY A 424 -15.84 1.08 2.55
CA GLY A 424 -14.83 0.61 1.61
C GLY A 424 -14.09 1.78 0.96
N ASP A 425 -12.96 1.50 0.33
CA ASP A 425 -12.20 2.44 -0.48
C ASP A 425 -12.36 2.12 -1.97
N VAL A 426 -12.01 3.08 -2.82
CA VAL A 426 -12.13 2.89 -4.27
C VAL A 426 -11.28 1.70 -4.75
N PHE A 427 -10.14 1.47 -4.09
CA PHE A 427 -9.28 0.32 -4.34
C PHE A 427 -9.95 -1.04 -4.08
N ASP A 428 -10.89 -1.13 -3.14
CA ASP A 428 -11.64 -2.36 -2.88
C ASP A 428 -12.47 -2.76 -4.12
N VAL A 429 -12.98 -1.76 -4.88
CA VAL A 429 -13.77 -1.99 -6.10
C VAL A 429 -12.88 -2.25 -7.31
N THR A 430 -11.82 -1.45 -7.50
CA THR A 430 -10.93 -1.61 -8.66
C THR A 430 -10.19 -2.94 -8.62
N SER A 431 -9.79 -3.43 -7.43
CA SER A 431 -9.17 -4.75 -7.27
C SER A 431 -10.09 -5.88 -7.75
N ALA A 432 -11.40 -5.81 -7.49
CA ALA A 432 -12.37 -6.78 -7.99
C ALA A 432 -12.50 -6.74 -9.52
N ILE A 433 -12.48 -5.55 -10.12
CA ILE A 433 -12.51 -5.38 -11.59
C ILE A 433 -11.25 -5.97 -12.22
N LEU A 434 -10.06 -5.67 -11.66
CA LEU A 434 -8.78 -6.21 -12.12
C LEU A 434 -8.75 -7.74 -12.08
N PHE A 435 -9.32 -8.34 -11.04
CA PHE A 435 -9.50 -9.79 -10.98
C PHE A 435 -10.32 -10.31 -12.18
N PHE A 436 -11.49 -9.72 -12.46
CA PHE A 436 -12.40 -10.22 -13.51
C PHE A 436 -11.89 -10.05 -14.94
N ILE A 437 -11.08 -9.02 -15.22
CA ILE A 437 -10.47 -8.84 -16.54
C ILE A 437 -9.18 -9.65 -16.71
N GLY A 438 -8.67 -10.17 -15.60
CA GLY A 438 -7.46 -10.93 -15.48
C GLY A 438 -7.49 -12.32 -16.14
N ASP A 439 -6.31 -12.93 -16.27
CA ASP A 439 -6.20 -14.31 -16.77
C ASP A 439 -6.62 -15.33 -15.71
N GLY A 440 -6.47 -15.00 -14.42
CA GLY A 440 -6.98 -15.81 -13.31
C GLY A 440 -8.50 -15.98 -13.29
N ALA A 441 -9.25 -15.13 -13.99
CA ALA A 441 -10.71 -15.19 -14.09
C ALA A 441 -11.23 -15.77 -15.42
N LYS A 442 -10.39 -16.46 -16.21
CA LYS A 442 -10.77 -17.05 -17.51
C LYS A 442 -11.98 -18.01 -17.45
N TYR A 443 -12.22 -18.65 -16.30
CA TYR A 443 -13.36 -19.54 -16.07
C TYR A 443 -14.45 -18.91 -15.19
N THR A 444 -14.28 -17.65 -14.81
CA THR A 444 -15.21 -16.93 -13.94
C THR A 444 -16.10 -16.04 -14.80
N THR A 445 -17.33 -16.48 -15.04
CA THR A 445 -18.36 -15.73 -15.78
C THR A 445 -19.71 -15.88 -15.09
N GLY A 446 -20.60 -14.90 -15.27
CA GLY A 446 -21.93 -14.85 -14.65
C GLY A 446 -21.93 -14.54 -13.16
N GLN A 447 -20.79 -14.14 -12.59
CA GLN A 447 -20.67 -13.86 -11.17
C GLN A 447 -21.11 -12.44 -10.83
N VAL A 448 -21.71 -12.30 -9.64
CA VAL A 448 -22.07 -11.02 -9.03
C VAL A 448 -21.25 -10.89 -7.76
N PHE A 449 -20.30 -9.97 -7.76
CA PHE A 449 -19.35 -9.81 -6.68
C PHE A 449 -19.66 -8.58 -5.85
N TYR A 450 -20.02 -8.79 -4.59
CA TYR A 450 -20.42 -7.73 -3.67
C TYR A 450 -19.20 -7.19 -2.92
N VAL A 451 -18.85 -5.93 -3.18
CA VAL A 451 -17.79 -5.20 -2.48
C VAL A 451 -18.44 -4.29 -1.44
N THR A 452 -19.01 -4.89 -0.39
CA THR A 452 -19.96 -4.20 0.50
C THR A 452 -19.60 -4.23 1.98
N GLY A 453 -18.45 -4.79 2.36
CA GLY A 453 -18.07 -4.95 3.77
C GLY A 453 -19.09 -5.77 4.59
N GLY A 454 -19.81 -6.68 3.93
CA GLY A 454 -20.85 -7.53 4.53
C GLY A 454 -22.25 -6.92 4.57
N SER A 455 -22.47 -5.72 4.01
CA SER A 455 -23.72 -4.96 4.18
C SER A 455 -24.88 -5.39 3.27
N ASN A 456 -24.77 -6.52 2.57
CA ASN A 456 -25.69 -6.90 1.51
C ASN A 456 -26.46 -8.17 1.81
#